data_AF-A0A0C2CJP1-F1
#
_entry.id   AF-A0A0C2CJP1-F1
#
_cell.length_a   1.000
_cell.length_b   1.000
_cell.length_c   1.000
_cell.angle_alpha   90.00
_cell.angle_beta   90.00
_cell.angle_gamma   90.00
#
_symmetry.space_group_name_H-M   'P 1'
#
loop_
_entity.id
_entity.type
_entity.pdbx_description
1 polymer ?
#
loop_
_entity_poly.entity_id
_entity_poly.type
_entity_poly.pdbx_seq_one_letter_code
_entity_poly.pdbx_strand_id
1 'polypeptide(L)'
;DGYRLTVLGYDFLALKALCTRNVVGSVGNQIGVGKESDVYVGGDPERNDLCLKFHRLGRTSFRKIKEKRDYHRKRHAASWLYLSRLAAAKEFAFLKALADRGFPVPRPVDVCRHLVVMGLIEGDTLCHVDHVDDVGALYDRLMSLIVKFGRHGLIHGDFNEFNLMLLENICKVFQEKKKEEEIFSSPEKCSNALDIPLKVKLSIWMIH
;
A
#
# COMPACT_ATOMS: atom_id res chain seq x y z
N ASP A 1 20.07 35.15 -9.81
CA ASP A 1 19.27 34.42 -8.81
C ASP A 1 18.36 33.38 -9.44
N GLY A 2 18.06 32.30 -8.73
CA GLY A 2 17.20 31.24 -9.26
C GLY A 2 16.51 30.45 -8.14
N TYR A 3 15.33 29.94 -8.43
CA TYR A 3 14.53 29.15 -7.50
C TYR A 3 14.70 27.65 -7.75
N ARG A 4 14.60 26.83 -6.70
CA ARG A 4 14.63 25.37 -6.81
C ARG A 4 13.45 24.76 -6.08
N LEU A 5 12.78 23.82 -6.76
CA LEU A 5 11.71 23.05 -6.16
C LEU A 5 12.23 22.17 -5.02
N THR A 6 11.55 22.24 -3.87
CA THR A 6 11.80 21.39 -2.70
C THR A 6 10.95 20.12 -2.77
N VAL A 7 11.29 19.11 -1.96
CA VAL A 7 10.48 17.88 -1.86
C VAL A 7 9.06 18.21 -1.39
N LEU A 8 8.93 19.00 -0.32
CA LEU A 8 7.63 19.46 0.17
C LEU A 8 6.87 20.28 -0.89
N GLY A 9 7.56 21.17 -1.61
CA GLY A 9 6.94 21.90 -2.72
C GLY A 9 6.42 20.96 -3.81
N TYR A 10 7.12 19.86 -4.09
CA TYR A 10 6.66 18.84 -5.03
C TYR A 10 5.43 18.08 -4.50
N ASP A 11 5.36 17.83 -3.19
CA ASP A 11 4.19 17.22 -2.53
C ASP A 11 2.94 18.08 -2.68
N PHE A 12 3.04 19.36 -2.35
CA PHE A 12 1.92 20.30 -2.47
C PHE A 12 1.44 20.43 -3.92
N LEU A 13 2.35 20.38 -4.90
CA LEU A 13 1.96 20.39 -6.31
C LEU A 13 1.20 19.12 -6.72
N ALA A 14 1.60 17.95 -6.21
CA ALA A 14 0.89 16.69 -6.44
C ALA A 14 -0.51 16.71 -5.82
N LEU A 15 -0.60 17.09 -4.54
CA LEU A 15 -1.85 17.22 -3.81
C LEU A 15 -2.78 18.24 -4.47
N LYS A 16 -2.28 19.43 -4.80
CA LYS A 16 -3.10 20.46 -5.47
C LYS A 16 -3.69 19.95 -6.78
N ALA A 17 -2.92 19.21 -7.58
CA ALA A 17 -3.44 18.63 -8.82
C ALA A 17 -4.52 17.58 -8.56
N LEU A 18 -4.35 16.71 -7.56
CA LEU A 18 -5.36 15.70 -7.18
C LEU A 18 -6.62 16.33 -6.57
N CYS A 19 -6.49 17.39 -5.79
CA CYS A 19 -7.63 18.17 -5.31
C CYS A 19 -8.39 18.82 -6.47
N THR A 20 -7.70 19.42 -7.44
CA THR A 20 -8.35 20.01 -8.63
C THR A 20 -9.07 18.96 -9.48
N ARG A 21 -8.62 17.70 -9.45
CA ARG A 21 -9.28 16.57 -10.11
C ARG A 21 -10.44 15.97 -9.30
N ASN A 22 -10.77 16.53 -8.13
CA ASN A 22 -11.75 15.97 -7.18
C ASN A 22 -11.42 14.53 -6.73
N VAL A 23 -10.14 14.18 -6.67
CA VAL A 23 -9.68 12.86 -6.22
C VAL A 23 -9.38 12.85 -4.72
N VAL A 24 -8.74 13.91 -4.21
CA VAL A 24 -8.36 14.03 -2.79
C VAL A 24 -9.00 15.29 -2.22
N GLY A 25 -9.83 15.12 -1.18
CA GLY A 25 -10.44 16.22 -0.42
C GLY A 25 -9.69 16.56 0.87
N SER A 26 -9.04 15.59 1.50
CA SER A 26 -8.32 15.78 2.76
C SER A 26 -7.08 14.90 2.88
N VAL A 27 -6.14 15.33 3.73
CA VAL A 27 -4.97 14.54 4.15
C VAL A 27 -5.06 14.36 5.66
N GLY A 28 -4.96 13.13 6.13
CA GLY A 28 -5.03 12.75 7.53
C GLY A 28 -3.69 12.25 8.06
N ASN A 29 -3.76 11.30 9.00
CA ASN A 29 -2.61 10.80 9.74
C ASN A 29 -1.63 10.03 8.86
N GLN A 30 -0.35 10.11 9.22
CA GLN A 30 0.67 9.25 8.65
C GLN A 30 0.58 7.85 9.26
N ILE A 31 0.40 6.83 8.42
CA ILE A 31 0.24 5.43 8.84
C ILE A 31 1.44 4.54 8.48
N GLY A 32 2.38 5.06 7.68
CA GLY A 32 3.58 4.32 7.33
C GLY A 32 4.73 5.22 6.93
N VAL A 33 5.92 4.93 7.46
CA VAL A 33 7.18 5.56 7.05
C VAL A 33 8.15 4.48 6.61
N GLY A 34 8.42 4.44 5.32
CA GLY A 34 9.40 3.54 4.72
C GLY A 34 10.72 4.24 4.40
N LYS A 35 11.72 3.42 4.07
CA LYS A 35 13.00 3.91 3.51
C LYS A 35 12.79 4.70 2.20
N GLU A 36 11.74 4.36 1.45
CA GLU A 36 11.51 4.82 0.08
C GLU A 36 10.11 5.38 -0.17
N SER A 37 9.25 5.41 0.86
CA SER A 37 7.91 6.00 0.74
C SER A 37 7.39 6.52 2.08
N ASP A 38 6.42 7.41 2.02
CA ASP A 38 5.56 7.78 3.13
C ASP A 38 4.11 7.46 2.77
N VAL A 39 3.36 6.92 3.72
CA VAL A 39 1.96 6.54 3.53
C VAL A 39 1.11 7.30 4.53
N TYR A 40 0.08 7.97 4.01
CA TYR A 40 -0.89 8.73 4.78
C TYR A 40 -2.29 8.20 4.51
N VAL A 41 -3.16 8.33 5.49
CA VAL A 41 -4.61 8.30 5.25
C VAL A 41 -5.01 9.63 4.64
N GLY A 42 -5.96 9.62 3.72
CA GLY A 42 -6.64 10.80 3.20
C GLY A 42 -8.11 10.50 2.97
N GLY A 43 -8.86 11.49 2.54
CA GLY A 43 -10.25 11.32 2.12
C GLY A 43 -10.46 11.88 0.72
N ASP A 44 -11.38 11.28 -0.03
CA ASP A 44 -11.93 11.93 -1.23
C ASP A 44 -12.87 13.10 -0.82
N PRO A 45 -13.44 13.88 -1.77
CA PRO A 45 -14.36 14.97 -1.44
C PRO A 45 -15.63 14.53 -0.67
N GLU A 46 -16.03 13.26 -0.79
CA GLU A 46 -17.18 12.66 -0.11
C GLU A 46 -16.82 12.06 1.25
N ARG A 47 -15.54 12.16 1.67
CA ARG A 47 -14.98 11.60 2.90
C ARG A 47 -14.89 10.07 2.92
N ASN A 48 -14.84 9.42 1.77
CA ASN A 48 -14.43 8.02 1.71
C ASN A 48 -12.92 7.92 1.91
N ASP A 49 -12.49 6.94 2.70
CA ASP A 49 -11.08 6.78 3.06
C ASP A 49 -10.19 6.34 1.89
N LEU A 50 -9.05 7.00 1.78
CA LEU A 50 -8.02 6.78 0.79
C LEU A 50 -6.66 6.55 1.46
N CYS A 51 -5.80 5.84 0.74
CA CYS A 51 -4.39 5.71 1.04
C CYS A 51 -3.57 6.57 0.06
N LEU A 52 -2.74 7.46 0.62
CA LEU A 52 -1.87 8.39 -0.10
C LEU A 52 -0.42 7.97 0.07
N LYS A 53 0.17 7.39 -0.97
CA LYS A 53 1.55 6.89 -0.96
C LYS A 53 2.48 7.81 -1.74
N PHE A 54 3.34 8.52 -1.02
CA PHE A 54 4.39 9.37 -1.58
C PHE A 54 5.68 8.57 -1.76
N HIS A 55 6.21 8.56 -2.98
CA HIS A 55 7.51 7.95 -3.27
C HIS A 55 8.65 8.90 -2.91
N ARG A 56 9.67 8.38 -2.22
CA ARG A 56 10.77 9.11 -1.58
C ARG A 56 12.13 8.52 -1.97
N LEU A 57 12.38 8.37 -3.27
CA LEU A 57 13.66 7.84 -3.73
C LEU A 57 14.79 8.79 -3.31
N GLY A 58 15.84 8.21 -2.72
CA GLY A 58 17.03 8.92 -2.27
C GLY A 58 17.03 9.35 -0.80
N ARG A 59 16.00 9.09 0.02
CA ARG A 59 15.98 9.47 1.45
C ARG A 59 17.20 8.95 2.24
N THR A 60 17.57 7.68 2.03
CA THR A 60 18.74 7.07 2.68
C THR A 60 20.07 7.58 2.12
N SER A 61 20.13 7.80 0.80
CA SER A 61 21.30 8.40 0.17
C SER A 61 21.49 9.86 0.61
N PHE A 62 20.42 10.62 0.88
CA PHE A 62 20.48 11.97 1.44
C PHE A 62 21.15 12.03 2.83
N ARG A 63 20.95 11.05 3.73
CA ARG A 63 21.64 11.02 5.04
C ARG A 63 23.16 10.90 4.84
N LYS A 64 23.61 9.89 4.10
CA LYS A 64 25.04 9.62 3.83
C LYS A 64 25.69 10.66 2.91
N ILE A 65 24.92 11.24 2.00
CA ILE A 65 25.41 12.25 1.06
C ILE A 65 25.49 13.61 1.75
N LYS A 66 24.59 13.99 2.67
CA LYS A 66 24.67 15.26 3.42
C LYS A 66 25.96 15.36 4.22
N GLU A 67 26.43 14.25 4.79
CA GLU A 67 27.75 14.13 5.45
C GLU A 67 28.94 14.34 4.49
N LYS A 68 28.76 14.08 3.19
CA LYS A 68 29.80 14.24 2.15
C LYS A 68 29.59 15.46 1.23
N ARG A 69 28.50 16.23 1.42
CA ARG A 69 27.95 17.16 0.41
C ARG A 69 28.47 18.59 0.47
N ASP A 70 29.25 18.97 1.46
CA ASP A 70 29.91 20.29 1.42
C ASP A 70 30.86 20.42 0.22
N TYR A 71 31.20 19.31 -0.48
CA TYR A 71 32.18 19.30 -1.56
C TYR A 71 31.64 19.29 -3.02
N HIS A 72 30.45 18.74 -3.33
CA HIS A 72 30.06 18.53 -4.76
C HIS A 72 28.66 19.04 -5.13
N ARG A 73 28.68 20.13 -5.90
CA ARG A 73 27.57 21.03 -6.25
C ARG A 73 26.93 20.63 -7.61
N LYS A 74 25.58 20.54 -7.65
CA LYS A 74 24.65 21.04 -8.72
C LYS A 74 23.65 20.15 -9.47
N ARG A 75 23.58 18.80 -9.44
CA ARG A 75 22.57 18.07 -10.29
C ARG A 75 21.70 16.94 -9.71
N HIS A 76 21.70 16.68 -8.42
CA HIS A 76 21.09 15.41 -7.94
C HIS A 76 19.61 15.50 -7.51
N ALA A 77 19.11 16.63 -7.01
CA ALA A 77 17.74 16.69 -6.46
C ALA A 77 16.63 16.53 -7.52
N ALA A 78 16.79 17.15 -8.69
CA ALA A 78 15.83 17.02 -9.80
C ALA A 78 15.76 15.57 -10.33
N SER A 79 16.89 14.87 -10.35
CA SER A 79 16.95 13.45 -10.71
C SER A 79 16.12 12.59 -9.74
N TRP A 80 16.22 12.82 -8.42
CA TRP A 80 15.45 12.03 -7.44
C TRP A 80 13.93 12.29 -7.48
N LEU A 81 13.50 13.53 -7.69
CA LEU A 81 12.07 13.83 -7.89
C LEU A 81 11.54 13.14 -9.15
N TYR A 82 12.33 13.17 -10.23
CA TYR A 82 12.00 12.47 -11.47
C TYR A 82 11.93 10.94 -11.29
N LEU A 83 12.92 10.35 -10.62
CA LEU A 83 12.93 8.91 -10.32
C LEU A 83 11.75 8.52 -9.41
N SER A 84 11.40 9.34 -8.43
CA SER A 84 10.23 9.12 -7.58
C SER A 84 8.92 9.14 -8.38
N ARG A 85 8.82 10.05 -9.37
CA ARG A 85 7.70 10.07 -10.31
C ARG A 85 7.63 8.81 -11.17
N LEU A 86 8.75 8.33 -11.70
CA LEU A 86 8.78 7.10 -12.50
C LEU A 86 8.38 5.87 -11.67
N ALA A 87 8.85 5.79 -10.42
CA ALA A 87 8.49 4.71 -9.51
C ALA A 87 6.98 4.70 -9.22
N ALA A 88 6.38 5.86 -8.93
CA ALA A 88 4.94 5.99 -8.71
C ALA A 88 4.12 5.61 -9.96
N ALA A 89 4.55 6.06 -11.14
CA ALA A 89 3.88 5.71 -12.40
C ALA A 89 3.94 4.20 -12.68
N LYS A 90 5.10 3.57 -12.47
CA LYS A 90 5.26 2.11 -12.61
C LYS A 90 4.36 1.38 -11.62
N GLU A 91 4.37 1.76 -10.34
CA GLU A 91 3.55 1.13 -9.31
C GLU A 91 2.06 1.23 -9.62
N PHE A 92 1.56 2.41 -9.99
CA PHE A 92 0.15 2.59 -10.34
C PHE A 92 -0.26 1.75 -11.57
N ALA A 93 0.62 1.65 -12.57
CA ALA A 93 0.38 0.80 -13.74
C ALA A 93 0.24 -0.69 -13.36
N PHE A 94 1.09 -1.20 -12.45
CA PHE A 94 0.96 -2.55 -11.93
C PHE A 94 -0.31 -2.73 -11.11
N LEU A 95 -0.59 -1.79 -10.18
CA LEU A 95 -1.79 -1.83 -9.35
C LEU A 95 -3.06 -1.92 -10.20
N LYS A 96 -3.14 -1.09 -11.26
CA LYS A 96 -4.24 -1.12 -12.22
C LYS A 96 -4.32 -2.44 -12.98
N ALA A 97 -3.21 -2.90 -13.56
CA ALA A 97 -3.17 -4.14 -14.32
C ALA A 97 -3.55 -5.38 -13.49
N LEU A 98 -3.21 -5.40 -12.21
CA LEU A 98 -3.56 -6.46 -11.26
C LEU A 98 -5.03 -6.38 -10.85
N ALA A 99 -5.52 -5.18 -10.53
CA ALA A 99 -6.94 -4.96 -10.21
C ALA A 99 -7.84 -5.40 -11.37
N ASP A 100 -7.51 -5.02 -12.61
CA ASP A 100 -8.25 -5.38 -13.82
C ASP A 100 -8.29 -6.91 -14.06
N ARG A 101 -7.33 -7.66 -13.51
CA ARG A 101 -7.23 -9.14 -13.57
C ARG A 101 -7.80 -9.83 -12.33
N GLY A 102 -8.53 -9.08 -11.48
CA GLY A 102 -9.15 -9.60 -10.27
C GLY A 102 -8.13 -10.12 -9.24
N PHE A 103 -6.92 -9.57 -9.20
CA PHE A 103 -6.03 -9.81 -8.06
C PHE A 103 -6.55 -9.04 -6.84
N PRO A 104 -6.38 -9.58 -5.62
CA PRO A 104 -6.82 -8.90 -4.43
C PRO A 104 -5.80 -7.83 -4.02
N VAL A 105 -5.87 -6.67 -4.67
CA VAL A 105 -4.98 -5.52 -4.45
C VAL A 105 -5.80 -4.30 -4.00
N PRO A 106 -5.19 -3.24 -3.45
CA PRO A 106 -5.88 -1.97 -3.23
C PRO A 106 -6.57 -1.48 -4.51
N ARG A 107 -7.73 -0.82 -4.36
CA ARG A 107 -8.42 -0.22 -5.52
C ARG A 107 -7.54 0.93 -6.07
N PRO A 108 -7.09 0.89 -7.33
CA PRO A 108 -6.37 2.03 -7.92
C PRO A 108 -7.32 3.22 -8.07
N VAL A 109 -6.88 4.42 -7.69
CA VAL A 109 -7.68 5.65 -7.81
C VAL A 109 -7.05 6.62 -8.81
N ASP A 110 -5.88 7.18 -8.51
CA ASP A 110 -5.15 8.08 -9.42
C ASP A 110 -3.65 8.09 -9.08
N VAL A 111 -2.84 8.66 -9.97
CA VAL A 111 -1.43 8.95 -9.73
C VAL A 111 -1.10 10.36 -10.22
N CYS A 112 -0.37 11.11 -9.39
CA CYS A 112 0.15 12.42 -9.77
C CYS A 112 1.58 12.57 -9.28
N ARG A 113 2.50 12.81 -10.23
CA ARG A 113 3.93 12.94 -9.94
C ARG A 113 4.42 11.68 -9.20
N HIS A 114 4.86 11.82 -7.96
CA HIS A 114 5.38 10.78 -7.08
C HIS A 114 4.35 10.30 -6.05
N LEU A 115 3.08 10.71 -6.16
CA LEU A 115 2.00 10.34 -5.26
C LEU A 115 1.04 9.36 -5.96
N VAL A 116 0.87 8.17 -5.39
CA VAL A 116 -0.14 7.19 -5.77
C VAL A 116 -1.31 7.28 -4.79
N VAL A 117 -2.52 7.35 -5.32
CA VAL A 117 -3.78 7.30 -4.56
C VAL A 117 -4.45 5.96 -4.82
N MET A 118 -4.78 5.26 -3.74
CA MET A 118 -5.45 3.96 -3.77
C MET A 118 -6.49 3.87 -2.65
N GLY A 119 -7.42 2.93 -2.74
CA GLY A 119 -8.38 2.68 -1.67
C GLY A 119 -7.67 2.22 -0.39
N LEU A 120 -8.13 2.73 0.76
CA LEU A 120 -7.65 2.26 2.05
C LEU A 120 -8.03 0.79 2.25
N ILE A 121 -7.14 0.03 2.90
CA ILE A 121 -7.40 -1.34 3.30
C ILE A 121 -7.55 -1.35 4.81
N GLU A 122 -8.75 -1.69 5.29
CA GLU A 122 -9.03 -1.93 6.70
C GLU A 122 -8.60 -3.35 7.06
N GLY A 123 -7.47 -3.46 7.76
CA GLY A 123 -6.89 -4.73 8.11
C GLY A 123 -5.44 -4.62 8.56
N ASP A 124 -4.93 -5.72 9.11
CA ASP A 124 -3.59 -5.81 9.65
C ASP A 124 -2.65 -6.50 8.68
N THR A 125 -1.38 -6.08 8.68
CA THR A 125 -0.34 -6.85 7.99
C THR A 125 -0.13 -8.17 8.69
N LEU A 126 0.19 -9.23 7.93
CA LEU A 126 0.36 -10.57 8.49
C LEU A 126 1.42 -10.64 9.60
N CYS A 127 2.45 -9.78 9.58
CA CYS A 127 3.44 -9.70 10.66
C CYS A 127 2.89 -9.22 12.02
N HIS A 128 1.72 -8.59 12.04
CA HIS A 128 1.05 -8.09 13.25
C HIS A 128 -0.17 -8.96 13.62
N VAL A 129 -0.33 -10.11 12.97
CA VAL A 129 -1.45 -11.03 13.24
C VAL A 129 -0.99 -12.05 14.27
N ASP A 130 -1.56 -11.99 15.48
CA ASP A 130 -1.22 -12.89 16.58
C ASP A 130 -1.84 -14.28 16.44
N HIS A 131 -3.02 -14.37 15.81
CA HIS A 131 -3.78 -15.60 15.67
C HIS A 131 -4.46 -15.71 14.31
N VAL A 132 -4.46 -16.92 13.76
CA VAL A 132 -5.18 -17.30 12.54
C VAL A 132 -5.88 -18.62 12.84
N ASP A 133 -7.20 -18.66 12.68
CA ASP A 133 -8.00 -19.84 13.03
C ASP A 133 -7.67 -21.04 12.15
N ASP A 134 -7.53 -20.81 10.84
CA ASP A 134 -7.18 -21.82 9.85
C ASP A 134 -5.93 -21.43 9.07
N VAL A 135 -4.79 -21.87 9.61
CA VAL A 135 -3.47 -21.67 8.99
C VAL A 135 -3.35 -22.42 7.66
N GLY A 136 -3.99 -23.59 7.53
CA GLY A 136 -3.95 -24.39 6.30
C GLY A 136 -4.63 -23.66 5.14
N ALA A 137 -5.85 -23.17 5.37
CA ALA A 137 -6.58 -22.39 4.37
C ALA A 137 -5.85 -21.09 3.99
N LEU A 138 -5.24 -20.40 4.95
CA LEU A 138 -4.44 -19.21 4.67
C LEU A 138 -3.24 -19.55 3.78
N TYR A 139 -2.50 -20.60 4.12
CA TYR A 139 -1.36 -21.07 3.34
C TYR A 139 -1.76 -21.42 1.90
N ASP A 140 -2.82 -22.19 1.72
CA ASP A 140 -3.34 -22.58 0.41
C ASP A 140 -3.72 -21.37 -0.43
N ARG A 141 -4.30 -20.33 0.19
CA ARG A 141 -4.65 -19.08 -0.48
C ARG A 141 -3.42 -18.28 -0.89
N LEU A 142 -2.40 -18.21 -0.03
CA LEU A 142 -1.13 -17.56 -0.35
C LEU A 142 -0.41 -18.26 -1.51
N MET A 143 -0.34 -19.60 -1.49
CA MET A 143 0.24 -20.38 -2.58
C MET A 143 -0.56 -20.24 -3.86
N SER A 144 -1.89 -20.24 -3.79
CA SER A 144 -2.76 -19.99 -4.93
C SER A 144 -2.52 -18.62 -5.55
N LEU A 145 -2.23 -17.59 -4.76
CA LEU A 145 -1.86 -16.26 -5.27
C LEU A 145 -0.50 -16.26 -5.98
N ILE A 146 0.50 -16.92 -5.42
CA ILE A 146 1.82 -17.06 -6.06
C ILE A 146 1.67 -17.77 -7.42
N VAL A 147 0.91 -18.87 -7.45
CA VAL A 147 0.60 -19.58 -8.70
C VAL A 147 -0.18 -18.67 -9.67
N LYS A 148 -1.15 -17.88 -9.18
CA LYS A 148 -1.90 -16.92 -10.01
C LYS A 148 -0.99 -15.87 -10.63
N PHE A 149 0.01 -15.35 -9.90
CA PHE A 149 1.04 -14.47 -10.45
C PHE A 149 1.83 -15.18 -11.56
N GLY A 150 2.33 -16.39 -11.30
CA GLY A 150 3.10 -17.17 -12.27
C GLY A 150 2.33 -17.45 -13.57
N ARG A 151 1.02 -17.74 -13.46
CA ARG A 151 0.12 -17.93 -14.62
C ARG A 151 -0.04 -16.68 -15.49
N HIS A 152 0.21 -15.51 -14.93
CA HIS A 152 0.20 -14.23 -15.66
C HIS A 152 1.61 -13.77 -16.06
N GLY A 153 2.62 -14.64 -15.92
CA GLY A 153 4.02 -14.31 -16.24
C GLY A 153 4.65 -13.32 -15.26
N LEU A 154 4.13 -13.23 -14.03
CA LEU A 154 4.60 -12.32 -13.01
C LEU A 154 5.19 -13.09 -11.82
N ILE A 155 6.20 -12.50 -11.19
CA ILE A 155 6.73 -12.96 -9.91
C ILE A 155 6.68 -11.76 -8.96
N HIS A 156 6.08 -11.94 -7.80
CA HIS A 156 6.08 -10.89 -6.78
C HIS A 156 7.43 -10.92 -6.04
N GLY A 157 8.34 -10.01 -6.38
CA GLY A 157 9.72 -9.99 -5.88
C GLY A 157 9.89 -9.74 -4.37
N ASP A 158 8.81 -9.36 -3.67
CA ASP A 158 8.83 -9.01 -2.24
C ASP A 158 7.62 -9.61 -1.50
N PHE A 159 7.27 -10.87 -1.80
CA PHE A 159 6.08 -11.53 -1.24
C PHE A 159 6.34 -12.03 0.19
N ASN A 160 6.10 -11.17 1.18
CA ASN A 160 6.38 -11.41 2.60
C ASN A 160 5.24 -10.91 3.50
N GLU A 161 5.34 -11.20 4.79
CA GLU A 161 4.37 -10.89 5.84
C GLU A 161 4.08 -9.38 6.04
N PHE A 162 4.97 -8.50 5.58
CA PHE A 162 4.77 -7.04 5.64
C PHE A 162 3.93 -6.51 4.47
N ASN A 163 3.91 -7.24 3.35
CA ASN A 163 3.17 -6.89 2.13
C ASN A 163 1.84 -7.65 1.99
N LEU A 164 1.49 -8.50 2.96
CA LEU A 164 0.22 -9.22 3.00
C LEU A 164 -0.67 -8.59 4.08
N MET A 165 -1.92 -8.28 3.74
CA MET A 165 -2.92 -7.73 4.67
C MET A 165 -4.12 -8.65 4.80
N LEU A 166 -4.49 -9.00 6.02
CA LEU A 166 -5.75 -9.67 6.35
C LEU A 166 -6.80 -8.62 6.69
N LEU A 167 -7.99 -8.70 6.09
CA LEU A 167 -9.04 -7.71 6.35
C LEU A 167 -9.69 -7.92 7.73
N GLU A 168 -10.04 -6.81 8.38
CA GLU A 168 -10.50 -6.76 9.78
C GLU A 168 -11.79 -7.55 10.07
N ASN A 169 -12.62 -7.80 9.06
CA ASN A 169 -13.92 -8.48 9.20
C ASN A 169 -13.85 -9.93 9.70
N ILE A 170 -12.65 -10.48 9.92
CA ILE A 170 -12.47 -11.78 10.58
C ILE A 170 -11.95 -11.61 12.02
N CYS A 171 -11.02 -10.70 12.28
CA CYS A 171 -10.49 -10.51 13.63
C CYS A 171 -11.55 -9.99 14.62
N LYS A 172 -12.52 -9.19 14.17
CA LYS A 172 -13.58 -8.64 15.04
C LYS A 172 -14.64 -9.66 15.47
N VAL A 173 -14.94 -10.67 14.64
CA VAL A 173 -15.88 -11.75 14.99
C VAL A 173 -15.44 -12.48 16.27
N PHE A 174 -14.13 -12.54 16.55
CA PHE A 174 -13.59 -13.24 17.71
C PHE A 174 -13.47 -12.39 18.98
N GLN A 175 -13.42 -11.06 18.87
CA GLN A 175 -13.43 -10.21 20.07
C GLN A 175 -14.81 -10.14 20.72
N GLU A 176 -15.89 -10.19 19.94
CA GLU A 176 -17.26 -10.27 20.47
C GLU A 176 -17.62 -11.69 20.94
N LYS A 177 -17.17 -12.74 20.25
CA LYS A 177 -17.47 -14.13 20.67
C LYS A 177 -16.83 -14.55 22.00
N LYS A 178 -15.75 -13.90 22.46
CA LYS A 178 -15.21 -14.12 23.81
C LYS A 178 -16.09 -13.55 24.94
N LYS A 179 -17.17 -12.82 24.63
CA LYS A 179 -18.13 -12.29 25.62
C LYS A 179 -19.43 -13.08 25.72
N GLU A 180 -19.72 -14.00 24.78
CA GLU A 180 -21.02 -14.68 24.67
C GLU A 180 -20.92 -16.22 24.66
N GLU A 181 -19.87 -16.81 25.23
CA GLU A 181 -19.83 -18.26 25.50
C GLU A 181 -20.35 -18.60 26.91
N GLU A 182 -21.61 -18.24 27.17
CA GLU A 182 -22.53 -19.06 27.94
C GLU A 182 -23.84 -19.12 27.15
N ILE A 183 -24.31 -20.33 26.85
CA ILE A 183 -25.60 -20.71 26.27
C ILE A 183 -25.61 -21.05 24.76
N PHE A 184 -25.68 -22.36 24.53
CA PHE A 184 -26.32 -23.10 23.45
C PHE A 184 -25.44 -23.80 22.39
N SER A 185 -25.43 -25.12 22.54
CA SER A 185 -25.09 -26.16 21.57
C SER A 185 -25.99 -26.12 20.32
N SER A 186 -25.40 -26.04 19.12
CA SER A 186 -25.76 -26.93 18.00
C SER A 186 -24.68 -26.85 16.90
N PRO A 187 -24.26 -27.98 16.31
CA PRO A 187 -23.30 -28.01 15.22
C PRO A 187 -24.04 -28.11 13.90
N GLU A 188 -24.20 -27.02 13.14
CA GLU A 188 -24.51 -27.08 11.70
C GLU A 188 -24.46 -25.68 11.04
N LYS A 189 -23.77 -25.60 9.89
CA LYS A 189 -23.54 -24.44 8.98
C LYS A 189 -22.34 -23.56 9.40
N CYS A 190 -21.22 -23.49 8.67
CA CYS A 190 -21.10 -23.23 7.23
C CYS A 190 -19.86 -23.92 6.61
N SER A 191 -20.10 -24.56 5.49
CA SER A 191 -19.18 -25.38 4.69
C SER A 191 -18.64 -24.63 3.46
N ASN A 192 -18.04 -23.44 3.63
CA ASN A 192 -17.36 -22.74 2.53
C ASN A 192 -15.98 -22.24 2.97
N ALA A 193 -14.93 -22.95 2.52
CA ALA A 193 -13.52 -22.60 2.70
C ALA A 193 -13.05 -21.36 1.87
N LEU A 194 -13.95 -20.41 1.54
CA LEU A 194 -13.72 -19.45 0.46
C LEU A 194 -13.53 -17.98 0.86
N ASP A 195 -13.80 -17.58 2.10
CA ASP A 195 -13.85 -16.15 2.43
C ASP A 195 -12.88 -15.74 3.55
N ILE A 196 -11.58 -16.01 3.39
CA ILE A 196 -10.55 -15.23 4.08
C ILE A 196 -10.20 -14.04 3.17
N PRO A 197 -10.72 -12.83 3.41
CA PRO A 197 -10.40 -11.68 2.58
C PRO A 197 -8.96 -11.26 2.87
N LEU A 198 -8.09 -11.59 1.93
CA LEU A 198 -6.67 -11.25 1.91
C LEU A 198 -6.46 -10.20 0.82
N LYS A 199 -5.69 -9.15 1.10
CA LYS A 199 -5.18 -8.21 0.10
C LYS A 199 -3.65 -8.16 0.11
N VAL A 200 -3.06 -8.00 -1.08
CA VAL A 200 -1.61 -7.83 -1.26
C VAL A 200 -1.32 -6.35 -1.40
N LYS A 201 -0.48 -5.79 -0.52
CA LYS A 201 0.12 -4.47 -0.70
C LYS A 201 1.10 -4.56 -1.85
N LEU A 202 0.97 -3.67 -2.83
CA LEU A 202 2.05 -3.45 -3.78
C LEU A 202 3.14 -2.59 -3.12
N SER A 203 4.32 -3.18 -2.96
CA SER A 203 5.56 -2.46 -2.84
C SER A 203 6.20 -2.28 -4.23
N ILE A 204 7.07 -1.28 -4.37
CA ILE A 204 7.75 -0.84 -5.61
C ILE A 204 8.45 -1.97 -6.40
N TRP A 205 8.63 -3.14 -5.78
CA TRP A 205 9.55 -4.21 -6.18
C TRP A 205 8.91 -5.32 -7.02
N MET A 206 7.74 -5.11 -7.62
CA MET A 206 7.06 -6.18 -8.37
C MET A 206 7.68 -6.58 -9.72
N ILE A 207 8.82 -6.03 -10.16
CA ILE A 207 9.60 -6.62 -11.26
C ILE A 207 11.09 -6.30 -11.09
N HIS A 208 11.87 -7.32 -10.70
CA HIS A 208 13.19 -7.62 -11.24
C HIS A 208 13.19 -9.05 -11.74
#